data_AF-A0ABD0QTT2-F1
#
_entry.id   AF-A0ABD0QTT2-F1
#
_cell.length_a   1.000
_cell.length_b   1.000
_cell.length_c   1.000
_cell.angle_alpha   90.00
_cell.angle_beta   90.00
_cell.angle_gamma   90.00
#
_symmetry.space_group_name_H-M   'P 1'
#
loop_
_entity.id
_entity.type
_entity.pdbx_description
1 polymer ?
#
loop_
_entity_poly.entity_id
_entity_poly.type
_entity_poly.pdbx_seq_one_letter_code
_entity_poly.pdbx_strand_id
1 'polypeptide(L)'
;AARSTSRPSQTGIEKTAEDETLNKDKSLVTHDDLFERAAKDSKTKADFNRVVDVFSKKDIRRRGHVEFIYAALKKMPEFGVERDITVYNKLLDVFPKEVFVPRNFIQRMFNHYPRQQECGVQLLEQMENYGIMPNVETKVLLAQIFGEKSHPMRKYQRIMYWFPKFKHANPFPVPHVLPSDPVELARFSLTRIADNLDAKLTIYQ
;
A
#
# COMPACT_ATOMS: atom_id res chain seq x y z
N ALA A 1 -60.32 -15.86 43.80
CA ALA A 1 -59.77 -14.85 42.88
C ALA A 1 -58.40 -15.32 42.40
N ALA A 2 -58.29 -15.83 41.18
CA ALA A 2 -57.01 -16.24 40.60
C ALA A 2 -57.06 -16.13 39.06
N ARG A 3 -56.21 -15.27 38.48
CA ARG A 3 -55.88 -15.21 37.04
C ARG A 3 -54.40 -14.87 36.96
N SER A 4 -53.56 -15.87 36.72
CA SER A 4 -53.03 -16.29 35.41
C SER A 4 -51.88 -15.38 34.94
N THR A 5 -50.66 -15.78 35.31
CA THR A 5 -49.40 -15.29 34.77
C THR A 5 -49.27 -15.67 33.30
N SER A 6 -49.31 -14.70 32.39
CA SER A 6 -49.07 -14.89 30.96
C SER A 6 -47.58 -15.08 30.68
N ARG A 7 -47.20 -16.25 30.16
CA ARG A 7 -45.88 -16.52 29.57
C ARG A 7 -45.69 -15.65 28.32
N PRO A 8 -44.58 -14.91 28.17
CA PRO A 8 -44.32 -14.19 26.93
C PRO A 8 -44.10 -15.20 25.78
N SER A 9 -44.77 -14.92 24.66
CA SER A 9 -44.74 -15.71 23.43
C SER A 9 -43.33 -15.78 22.83
N GLN A 10 -42.85 -17.00 22.57
CA GLN A 10 -41.51 -17.30 22.03
C GLN A 10 -41.19 -16.56 20.71
N THR A 11 -42.21 -16.20 19.94
CA THR A 11 -42.10 -15.46 18.67
C THR A 11 -41.64 -14.00 18.80
N GLY A 12 -41.72 -13.40 19.99
CA GLY A 12 -41.19 -12.07 20.25
C GLY A 12 -39.71 -12.06 20.59
N ILE A 13 -39.23 -13.13 21.24
CA ILE A 13 -37.85 -13.28 21.71
C ILE A 13 -36.91 -13.63 20.54
N GLU A 14 -37.37 -14.46 19.60
CA GLU A 14 -36.62 -14.77 18.37
C GLU A 14 -36.44 -13.54 17.48
N LYS A 15 -37.47 -12.67 17.35
CA LYS A 15 -37.35 -11.44 16.56
C LYS A 15 -36.38 -10.43 17.17
N THR A 16 -36.36 -10.29 18.50
CA THR A 16 -35.37 -9.43 19.18
C THR A 16 -33.96 -10.01 19.11
N ALA A 17 -33.79 -11.33 19.15
CA ALA A 17 -32.49 -11.97 19.01
C ALA A 17 -31.94 -11.86 17.57
N GLU A 18 -32.79 -12.02 16.56
CA GLU A 18 -32.43 -11.83 15.15
C GLU A 18 -32.08 -10.36 14.83
N ASP A 19 -32.84 -9.39 15.36
CA ASP A 19 -32.52 -7.96 15.21
C ASP A 19 -31.29 -7.51 16.00
N GLU A 20 -30.96 -8.16 17.13
CA GLU A 20 -29.73 -7.92 17.87
C GLU A 20 -28.49 -8.51 17.18
N THR A 21 -28.62 -9.67 16.51
CA THR A 21 -27.52 -10.27 15.74
C THR A 21 -27.17 -9.45 14.49
N LEU A 22 -28.13 -8.78 13.86
CA LEU A 22 -27.91 -7.91 12.69
C LEU A 22 -27.29 -6.54 13.04
N ASN A 23 -27.45 -6.05 14.28
CA ASN A 23 -26.96 -4.73 14.68
C ASN A 23 -25.59 -4.73 15.35
N LYS A 24 -25.04 -5.90 15.74
CA LYS A 24 -23.74 -5.97 16.42
C LYS A 24 -22.52 -5.80 15.48
N ASP A 25 -22.72 -5.88 14.17
CA ASP A 25 -21.66 -5.75 13.16
C ASP A 25 -21.43 -4.32 12.62
N LYS A 26 -22.12 -3.31 13.18
CA LYS A 26 -21.92 -1.89 12.82
C LYS A 26 -20.92 -1.15 13.72
N SER A 27 -19.99 -1.86 14.37
CA SER A 27 -18.81 -1.18 14.89
C SER A 27 -18.05 -0.55 13.72
N LEU A 28 -17.61 0.70 13.84
CA LEU A 28 -16.73 1.35 12.86
C LEU A 28 -15.42 0.55 12.76
N VAL A 29 -15.39 -0.47 11.90
CA VAL A 29 -14.18 -1.24 11.64
C VAL A 29 -13.22 -0.30 10.95
N THR A 30 -12.11 0.03 11.62
CA THR A 30 -11.07 0.85 11.03
C THR A 30 -10.36 0.04 9.95
N HIS A 31 -9.76 0.71 8.96
CA HIS A 31 -9.01 0.00 7.92
C HIS A 31 -7.81 -0.76 8.51
N ASP A 32 -7.22 -0.24 9.60
CA ASP A 32 -6.16 -0.92 10.36
C ASP A 32 -6.65 -2.25 10.95
N ASP A 33 -7.86 -2.29 11.52
CA ASP A 33 -8.45 -3.51 12.08
C ASP A 33 -8.60 -4.63 11.03
N LEU A 34 -8.80 -4.29 9.75
CA LEU A 34 -8.90 -5.28 8.68
C LEU A 34 -7.57 -6.01 8.46
N PHE A 35 -6.47 -5.26 8.47
CA PHE A 35 -5.13 -5.83 8.36
C PHE A 35 -4.74 -6.60 9.62
N GLU A 36 -5.11 -6.11 10.81
CA GLU A 36 -4.85 -6.83 12.07
C GLU A 36 -5.62 -8.13 12.17
N ARG A 37 -6.88 -8.18 11.72
CA ARG A 37 -7.68 -9.42 11.66
C ARG A 37 -7.05 -10.44 10.70
N ALA A 38 -6.55 -10.01 9.54
CA ALA A 38 -5.88 -10.88 8.60
C ALA A 38 -4.51 -11.36 9.09
N ALA A 39 -3.83 -10.56 9.92
CA ALA A 39 -2.53 -10.87 10.48
C ALA A 39 -2.56 -11.88 11.66
N LYS A 40 -3.74 -12.25 12.18
CA LYS A 40 -3.86 -13.13 13.36
C LYS A 40 -3.27 -14.52 13.14
N ASP A 41 -3.38 -15.04 11.93
CA ASP A 41 -2.94 -16.40 11.60
C ASP A 41 -1.55 -16.41 10.97
N SER A 42 -1.31 -15.51 9.99
CA SER A 42 0.00 -15.30 9.38
C SER A 42 0.09 -13.92 8.70
N LYS A 43 1.29 -13.34 8.61
CA LYS A 43 1.54 -12.11 7.85
C LYS A 43 2.18 -12.44 6.51
N THR A 44 1.41 -13.02 5.60
CA THR A 44 1.92 -13.35 4.26
C THR A 44 1.43 -12.38 3.19
N LYS A 45 2.13 -12.36 2.05
CA LYS A 45 1.67 -11.66 0.84
C LYS A 45 0.25 -12.06 0.43
N ALA A 46 -0.12 -13.32 0.61
CA ALA A 46 -1.46 -13.82 0.27
C ALA A 46 -2.53 -13.18 1.15
N ASP A 47 -2.26 -13.04 2.45
CA ASP A 47 -3.18 -12.41 3.41
C ASP A 47 -3.37 -10.93 3.11
N PHE A 48 -2.28 -10.20 2.83
CA PHE A 48 -2.35 -8.80 2.40
C PHE A 48 -3.21 -8.64 1.14
N ASN A 49 -2.93 -9.46 0.13
CA ASN A 49 -3.69 -9.44 -1.13
C ASN A 49 -5.17 -9.77 -0.92
N ARG A 50 -5.48 -10.67 0.02
CA ARG A 50 -6.85 -11.03 0.38
C ARG A 50 -7.59 -9.85 1.00
N VAL A 51 -6.96 -9.08 1.89
CA VAL A 51 -7.56 -7.87 2.47
C VAL A 51 -7.91 -6.86 1.39
N VAL A 52 -6.99 -6.63 0.44
CA VAL A 52 -7.23 -5.72 -0.69
C VAL A 52 -8.38 -6.22 -1.58
N ASP A 53 -8.47 -7.52 -1.83
CA ASP A 53 -9.57 -8.10 -2.62
C ASP A 53 -10.93 -7.97 -1.92
N VAL A 54 -10.97 -8.20 -0.60
CA VAL A 54 -12.18 -8.05 0.21
C VAL A 54 -12.65 -6.60 0.17
N PHE A 55 -11.74 -5.63 0.32
CA PHE A 55 -12.07 -4.21 0.24
C PHE A 55 -12.65 -3.85 -1.15
N SER A 56 -11.98 -4.27 -2.22
CA SER A 56 -12.39 -3.99 -3.60
C SER A 56 -13.73 -4.62 -3.99
N LYS A 57 -14.10 -5.76 -3.38
CA LYS A 57 -15.38 -6.46 -3.63
C LYS A 57 -16.53 -5.95 -2.75
N LYS A 58 -16.23 -5.35 -1.59
CA LYS A 58 -17.24 -4.92 -0.61
C LYS A 58 -18.11 -3.77 -1.13
N ASP A 59 -17.54 -2.83 -1.87
CA ASP A 59 -18.26 -1.65 -2.38
C ASP A 59 -17.80 -1.29 -3.80
N ILE A 60 -18.76 -1.19 -4.72
CA ILE A 60 -18.52 -0.77 -6.11
C ILE A 60 -17.96 0.66 -6.15
N ARG A 61 -18.42 1.54 -5.24
CA ARG A 61 -17.98 2.94 -5.16
C ARG A 61 -16.65 3.09 -4.43
N ARG A 62 -16.17 2.02 -3.78
CA ARG A 62 -14.89 1.98 -3.04
C ARG A 62 -14.74 3.17 -2.10
N ARG A 63 -15.79 3.44 -1.31
CA ARG A 63 -15.75 4.52 -0.31
C ARG A 63 -14.64 4.26 0.69
N GLY A 64 -13.93 5.32 1.08
CA GLY A 64 -12.79 5.22 2.00
C GLY A 64 -11.51 4.67 1.35
N HIS A 65 -11.42 4.60 0.01
CA HIS A 65 -10.23 4.06 -0.66
C HIS A 65 -8.94 4.81 -0.31
N VAL A 66 -9.01 6.12 -0.06
CA VAL A 66 -7.82 6.91 0.32
C VAL A 66 -7.31 6.46 1.68
N GLU A 67 -8.20 6.41 2.68
CA GLU A 67 -7.90 5.97 4.04
C GLU A 67 -7.43 4.51 4.06
N PHE A 68 -8.07 3.65 3.26
CA PHE A 68 -7.66 2.26 3.08
C PHE A 68 -6.26 2.14 2.48
N ILE A 69 -5.93 2.89 1.43
CA ILE A 69 -4.61 2.86 0.81
C ILE A 69 -3.55 3.35 1.80
N TYR A 70 -3.81 4.41 2.57
CA TYR A 70 -2.86 4.87 3.59
C TYR A 70 -2.61 3.82 4.67
N ALA A 71 -3.66 3.18 5.18
CA ALA A 71 -3.53 2.05 6.11
C ALA A 71 -2.74 0.89 5.49
N ALA A 72 -3.04 0.55 4.23
CA ALA A 72 -2.37 -0.51 3.50
C ALA A 72 -0.86 -0.23 3.33
N LEU A 73 -0.49 0.99 2.91
CA LEU A 73 0.91 1.43 2.75
C LEU A 73 1.68 1.29 4.06
N LYS A 74 1.10 1.74 5.18
CA LYS A 74 1.70 1.61 6.52
C LYS A 74 1.92 0.15 6.93
N LYS A 75 1.03 -0.76 6.51
CA LYS A 75 1.09 -2.18 6.84
C LYS A 75 1.99 -3.00 5.90
N MET A 76 2.35 -2.51 4.71
CA MET A 76 3.17 -3.27 3.75
C MET A 76 4.45 -3.88 4.36
N PRO A 77 5.24 -3.17 5.19
CA PRO A 77 6.45 -3.73 5.79
C PRO A 77 6.17 -4.87 6.77
N GLU A 78 5.02 -4.83 7.47
CA GLU A 78 4.65 -5.91 8.39
C GLU A 78 4.33 -7.22 7.66
N PHE A 79 3.91 -7.14 6.39
CA PHE A 79 3.58 -8.29 5.54
C PHE A 79 4.71 -8.65 4.56
N GLY A 80 5.84 -7.93 4.59
CA GLY A 80 6.99 -8.16 3.71
C GLY A 80 6.69 -7.92 2.22
N VAL A 81 5.72 -7.06 1.91
CA VAL A 81 5.28 -6.76 0.53
C VAL A 81 5.71 -5.37 0.06
N GLU A 82 6.45 -4.64 0.88
CA GLU A 82 6.86 -3.26 0.63
C GLU A 82 7.74 -3.09 -0.60
N ARG A 83 8.31 -4.17 -1.13
CA ARG A 83 9.18 -4.20 -2.34
C ARG A 83 8.53 -4.83 -3.57
N ASP A 84 7.24 -5.15 -3.51
CA ASP A 84 6.55 -5.87 -4.58
C ASP A 84 5.70 -4.95 -5.47
N ILE A 85 6.16 -4.72 -6.70
CA ILE A 85 5.46 -3.90 -7.70
C ILE A 85 4.02 -4.36 -7.97
N THR A 86 3.75 -5.67 -7.90
CA THR A 86 2.41 -6.22 -8.15
C THR A 86 1.42 -5.79 -7.08
N VAL A 87 1.89 -5.64 -5.84
CA VAL A 87 1.07 -5.17 -4.72
C VAL A 87 0.78 -3.68 -4.84
N TYR A 88 1.77 -2.87 -5.23
CA TYR A 88 1.53 -1.44 -5.51
C TYR A 88 0.55 -1.21 -6.66
N ASN A 89 0.66 -1.97 -7.75
CA ASN A 89 -0.29 -1.90 -8.87
C ASN A 89 -1.70 -2.30 -8.39
N LYS A 90 -1.80 -3.33 -7.54
CA LYS A 90 -3.08 -3.73 -6.93
C LYS A 90 -3.69 -2.64 -6.04
N LEU A 91 -2.87 -1.93 -5.25
CA LEU A 91 -3.32 -0.79 -4.44
C LEU A 91 -3.76 0.40 -5.31
N LEU A 92 -3.06 0.68 -6.41
CA LEU A 92 -3.50 1.68 -7.39
C LEU A 92 -4.84 1.29 -8.02
N ASP A 93 -5.03 0.01 -8.34
CA ASP A 93 -6.28 -0.49 -8.90
C ASP A 93 -7.47 -0.39 -7.92
N VAL A 94 -7.26 -0.05 -6.64
CA VAL A 94 -8.34 0.28 -5.69
C VAL A 94 -8.98 1.65 -6.02
N PHE A 95 -8.26 2.59 -6.62
CA PHE A 95 -8.90 3.83 -7.06
C PHE A 95 -9.96 3.58 -8.14
N PRO A 96 -11.12 4.26 -8.10
CA PRO A 96 -12.08 4.19 -9.20
C PRO A 96 -11.48 4.80 -10.48
N LYS A 97 -11.58 4.08 -11.59
CA LYS A 97 -11.04 4.50 -12.90
C LYS A 97 -11.92 5.58 -13.52
N GLU A 98 -11.30 6.49 -14.27
CA GLU A 98 -11.92 7.57 -15.05
C GLU A 98 -12.69 8.64 -14.25
N VAL A 99 -12.88 8.46 -12.94
CA VAL A 99 -13.60 9.39 -12.08
C VAL A 99 -12.81 10.67 -11.82
N PHE A 100 -11.49 10.58 -11.69
CA PHE A 100 -10.64 11.72 -11.34
C PHE A 100 -9.95 12.38 -12.53
N VAL A 101 -10.28 11.94 -13.75
CA VAL A 101 -9.71 12.49 -14.98
C VAL A 101 -10.37 13.86 -15.27
N PRO A 102 -9.59 14.95 -15.35
CA PRO A 102 -10.15 16.28 -15.63
C PRO A 102 -10.68 16.35 -17.06
N ARG A 103 -11.94 16.75 -17.22
CA ARG A 103 -12.63 16.82 -18.51
C ARG A 103 -12.44 18.16 -19.22
N ASN A 104 -12.20 19.22 -18.45
CA ASN A 104 -12.14 20.60 -18.96
C ASN A 104 -10.83 21.29 -18.58
N PHE A 105 -10.49 22.37 -19.30
CA PHE A 105 -9.28 23.15 -19.05
C PHE A 105 -9.23 23.73 -17.62
N ILE A 106 -10.36 24.22 -17.11
CA ILE A 106 -10.46 24.77 -15.74
C ILE A 106 -10.16 23.69 -14.69
N GLN A 107 -10.72 22.48 -14.84
CA GLN A 107 -10.44 21.35 -13.94
C GLN A 107 -8.98 20.89 -14.04
N ARG A 108 -8.32 21.08 -15.17
CA ARG A 108 -6.88 20.81 -15.31
C ARG A 108 -6.03 21.88 -14.65
N MET A 109 -6.49 23.12 -14.69
CA MET A 109 -5.78 24.27 -14.11
C MET A 109 -5.82 24.25 -12.58
N PHE A 110 -6.95 23.83 -12.00
CA PHE A 110 -7.08 23.60 -10.56
C PHE A 110 -6.75 22.16 -10.18
N ASN A 111 -6.30 21.92 -8.95
CA ASN A 111 -5.95 20.58 -8.49
C ASN A 111 -7.22 19.71 -8.29
N HIS A 112 -7.66 19.02 -9.34
CA HIS A 112 -8.87 18.20 -9.36
C HIS A 112 -8.71 16.94 -8.49
N TYR A 113 -9.56 16.75 -7.48
CA TYR A 113 -9.43 15.67 -6.49
C TYR A 113 -8.06 15.65 -5.78
N PRO A 114 -7.74 16.72 -5.04
CA PRO A 114 -6.39 16.93 -4.49
C PRO A 114 -5.98 15.85 -3.49
N ARG A 115 -6.92 15.35 -2.67
CA ARG A 115 -6.65 14.29 -1.68
C ARG A 115 -6.31 12.96 -2.33
N GLN A 116 -7.01 12.60 -3.41
CA GLN A 116 -6.80 11.36 -4.15
C GLN A 116 -5.48 11.41 -4.93
N GLN A 117 -5.18 12.55 -5.56
CA GLN A 117 -3.90 12.76 -6.23
C GLN A 117 -2.73 12.70 -5.24
N GLU A 118 -2.87 13.31 -4.05
CA GLU A 118 -1.88 13.24 -2.99
C GLU A 118 -1.64 11.80 -2.52
N CYS A 119 -2.71 11.03 -2.30
CA CYS A 119 -2.60 9.60 -1.97
C CYS A 119 -1.86 8.81 -3.06
N GLY A 120 -2.15 9.07 -4.35
CA GLY A 120 -1.43 8.45 -5.46
C GLY A 120 0.05 8.85 -5.54
N VAL A 121 0.38 10.11 -5.20
CA VAL A 121 1.77 10.58 -5.10
C VAL A 121 2.50 9.88 -3.95
N GLN A 122 1.89 9.76 -2.77
CA GLN A 122 2.49 9.10 -1.61
C GLN A 122 2.73 7.60 -1.86
N LEU A 123 1.83 6.94 -2.58
CA LEU A 123 2.06 5.56 -3.02
C LEU A 123 3.33 5.44 -3.89
N LEU A 124 3.48 6.32 -4.88
CA LEU A 124 4.66 6.36 -5.75
C LEU A 124 5.93 6.81 -5.01
N GLU A 125 5.79 7.66 -4.01
CA GLU A 125 6.89 8.07 -3.14
C GLU A 125 7.37 6.92 -2.27
N GLN A 126 6.47 6.10 -1.72
CA GLN A 126 6.85 4.89 -0.99
C GLN A 126 7.60 3.91 -1.92
N MET A 127 7.13 3.73 -3.16
CA MET A 127 7.86 2.93 -4.16
C MET A 127 9.28 3.48 -4.39
N GLU A 128 9.43 4.80 -4.50
CA GLU A 128 10.74 5.46 -4.64
C GLU A 128 11.63 5.22 -3.41
N ASN A 129 11.10 5.34 -2.19
CA ASN A 129 11.83 5.11 -0.94
C ASN A 129 12.36 3.67 -0.82
N TYR A 130 11.58 2.68 -1.31
CA TYR A 130 12.01 1.27 -1.36
C TYR A 130 12.80 0.90 -2.62
N GLY A 131 13.08 1.87 -3.50
CA GLY A 131 13.87 1.68 -4.73
C GLY A 131 13.18 0.85 -5.80
N ILE A 132 11.84 0.84 -5.81
CA ILE A 132 11.03 0.09 -6.76
C ILE A 132 10.76 0.95 -7.97
N MET A 133 11.07 0.42 -9.15
CA MET A 133 10.75 1.07 -10.40
C MET A 133 9.29 0.77 -10.76
N PRO A 134 8.44 1.79 -11.01
CA PRO A 134 7.14 1.60 -11.64
C PRO A 134 7.25 0.81 -12.95
N ASN A 135 6.18 0.19 -13.42
CA ASN A 135 6.18 -0.52 -14.70
C ASN A 135 5.13 0.07 -15.67
N VAL A 136 4.98 -0.55 -16.85
CA VAL A 136 4.01 -0.11 -17.86
C VAL A 136 2.58 -0.18 -17.32
N GLU A 137 2.25 -1.20 -16.52
CA GLU A 137 0.96 -1.33 -15.88
C GLU A 137 0.70 -0.16 -14.91
N THR A 138 1.69 0.24 -14.09
CA THR A 138 1.60 1.42 -13.23
C THR A 138 1.25 2.66 -14.05
N LYS A 139 1.89 2.87 -15.19
CA LYS A 139 1.59 4.01 -16.09
C LYS A 139 0.14 3.97 -16.58
N VAL A 140 -0.33 2.81 -17.03
CA VAL A 140 -1.69 2.63 -17.55
C VAL A 140 -2.72 2.92 -16.44
N LEU A 141 -2.52 2.38 -15.24
CA LEU A 141 -3.38 2.65 -14.08
C LEU A 141 -3.43 4.14 -13.76
N LEU A 142 -2.28 4.81 -13.63
CA LEU A 142 -2.23 6.24 -13.33
C LEU A 142 -2.94 7.09 -14.40
N ALA A 143 -2.79 6.74 -15.68
CA ALA A 143 -3.45 7.42 -16.78
C ALA A 143 -4.98 7.24 -16.71
N GLN A 144 -5.45 6.01 -16.43
CA GLN A 144 -6.88 5.71 -16.31
C GLN A 144 -7.52 6.35 -15.07
N ILE A 145 -6.80 6.39 -13.94
CA ILE A 145 -7.32 6.89 -12.67
C ILE A 145 -7.32 8.42 -12.65
N PHE A 146 -6.17 9.04 -12.90
CA PHE A 146 -5.95 10.48 -12.68
C PHE A 146 -5.78 11.29 -13.97
N GLY A 147 -5.48 10.62 -15.09
CA GLY A 147 -5.17 11.26 -16.37
C GLY A 147 -3.69 11.58 -16.56
N GLU A 148 -3.30 11.81 -17.83
CA GLU A 148 -1.89 11.97 -18.25
C GLU A 148 -1.18 13.21 -17.70
N LYS A 149 -1.94 14.24 -17.30
CA LYS A 149 -1.39 15.52 -16.83
C LYS A 149 -1.54 15.71 -15.30
N SER A 150 -1.82 14.62 -14.59
CA SER A 150 -2.02 14.62 -13.13
C SER A 150 -0.70 14.67 -12.35
N HIS A 151 -0.77 15.00 -11.06
CA HIS A 151 0.39 14.99 -10.17
C HIS A 151 1.01 13.59 -9.99
N PRO A 152 0.23 12.50 -9.80
CA PRO A 152 0.78 11.14 -9.79
C PRO A 152 1.50 10.78 -11.09
N MET A 153 0.96 11.14 -12.26
CA MET A 153 1.63 10.89 -13.54
C MET A 153 2.96 11.64 -13.64
N ARG A 154 3.02 12.89 -13.20
CA ARG A 154 4.29 13.66 -13.15
C ARG A 154 5.29 13.04 -12.17
N LYS A 155 4.86 12.52 -11.02
CA LYS A 155 5.72 11.79 -10.07
C LYS A 155 6.30 10.53 -10.73
N TYR A 156 5.47 9.72 -11.39
CA TYR A 156 5.90 8.57 -12.18
C TYR A 156 6.96 8.95 -13.24
N GLN A 157 6.72 10.03 -14.00
CA GLN A 157 7.66 10.51 -15.02
C GLN A 157 9.00 10.93 -14.41
N ARG A 158 8.99 11.61 -13.25
CA ARG A 158 10.22 11.97 -12.53
C ARG A 158 11.00 10.74 -12.07
N ILE A 159 10.34 9.74 -11.50
CA ILE A 159 10.98 8.47 -11.11
C ILE A 159 11.62 7.83 -12.35
N MET A 160 10.86 7.67 -13.43
CA MET A 160 11.34 7.07 -14.68
C MET A 160 12.49 7.81 -15.34
N TYR A 161 12.54 9.13 -15.21
CA TYR A 161 13.62 9.95 -15.77
C TYR A 161 14.88 9.92 -14.89
N TRP A 162 14.73 10.08 -13.57
CA TRP A 162 15.85 10.26 -12.65
C TRP A 162 16.45 8.95 -12.13
N PHE A 163 15.66 7.92 -11.83
CA PHE A 163 16.17 6.67 -11.25
C PHE A 163 17.23 5.99 -12.12
N PRO A 164 17.03 5.81 -13.43
CA PRO A 164 18.06 5.19 -14.27
C PRO A 164 19.36 5.99 -14.32
N LYS A 165 19.28 7.33 -14.24
CA LYS A 165 20.44 8.23 -14.25
C LYS A 165 21.24 8.15 -12.95
N PHE A 166 20.57 7.96 -11.82
CA PHE A 166 21.21 7.90 -10.51
C PHE A 166 21.47 6.49 -9.99
N LYS A 167 21.02 5.43 -10.68
CA LYS A 167 21.20 4.03 -10.27
C LYS A 167 22.65 3.66 -9.94
N HIS A 168 23.60 4.25 -10.67
CA HIS A 168 25.04 4.00 -10.52
C HIS A 168 25.82 5.26 -10.08
N ALA A 169 25.13 6.27 -9.54
CA ALA A 169 25.79 7.50 -9.09
C ALA A 169 26.66 7.27 -7.84
N ASN A 170 26.33 6.26 -7.03
CA ASN A 170 27.16 5.87 -5.89
C ASN A 170 28.30 4.93 -6.38
N PRO A 171 29.58 5.33 -6.27
CA PRO A 171 30.72 4.49 -6.64
C PRO A 171 30.89 3.26 -5.74
N PHE A 172 30.30 3.26 -4.55
CA PHE A 172 30.37 2.18 -3.57
C PHE A 172 28.96 1.64 -3.25
N PRO A 173 28.34 0.86 -4.17
CA PRO A 173 27.00 0.32 -3.96
C PRO A 173 26.98 -0.64 -2.76
N VAL A 174 25.93 -0.51 -1.93
CA VAL A 174 25.73 -1.40 -0.79
C VAL A 174 24.81 -2.56 -1.21
N PRO A 175 25.26 -3.82 -1.09
CA PRO A 175 24.40 -4.97 -1.29
C PRO A 175 23.20 -4.90 -0.36
N HIS A 176 22.03 -5.27 -0.86
CA HIS A 176 20.81 -5.21 -0.06
C HIS A 176 20.81 -6.24 1.08
N VAL A 177 21.36 -7.42 0.83
CA VAL A 177 21.64 -8.43 1.85
C VAL A 177 23.12 -8.35 2.14
N LEU A 178 23.47 -8.05 3.39
CA LEU A 178 24.86 -8.00 3.81
C LEU A 178 25.39 -9.42 4.05
N PRO A 179 26.68 -9.67 3.75
CA PRO A 179 27.34 -10.90 4.14
C PRO A 179 27.23 -11.11 5.66
N SER A 180 26.99 -12.35 6.08
CA SER A 180 26.98 -12.72 7.51
C SER A 180 28.38 -13.00 8.04
N ASP A 181 29.34 -13.29 7.17
CA ASP A 181 30.73 -13.54 7.56
C ASP A 181 31.39 -12.25 8.07
N PRO A 182 31.96 -12.23 9.30
CA PRO A 182 32.62 -11.06 9.85
C PRO A 182 33.79 -10.54 9.00
N VAL A 183 34.55 -11.44 8.35
CA VAL A 183 35.72 -11.05 7.55
C VAL A 183 35.27 -10.37 6.26
N GLU A 184 34.27 -10.92 5.56
CA GLU A 184 33.66 -10.26 4.39
C GLU A 184 33.01 -8.92 4.75
N LEU A 185 32.34 -8.83 5.90
CA LEU A 185 31.74 -7.58 6.37
C LEU A 185 32.81 -6.52 6.68
N ALA A 186 33.91 -6.91 7.33
CA ALA A 186 35.05 -6.03 7.61
C ALA A 186 35.72 -5.57 6.30
N ARG A 187 35.91 -6.48 5.34
CA ARG A 187 36.42 -6.15 4.01
C ARG A 187 35.52 -5.13 3.32
N PHE A 188 34.20 -5.35 3.30
CA PHE A 188 33.24 -4.44 2.71
C PHE A 188 33.29 -3.04 3.35
N SER A 189 33.37 -3.00 4.69
CA SER A 189 33.46 -1.76 5.45
C SER A 189 34.76 -1.00 5.15
N LEU A 190 35.90 -1.69 5.11
CA LEU A 190 37.20 -1.11 4.79
C LEU A 190 37.26 -0.60 3.34
N THR A 191 36.71 -1.33 2.37
CA THR A 191 36.62 -0.86 0.98
C THR A 191 35.85 0.45 0.89
N ARG A 192 34.80 0.62 1.71
CA ARG A 192 34.00 1.85 1.73
C ARG A 192 34.72 3.02 2.42
N ILE A 193 35.47 2.76 3.50
CA ILE A 193 36.23 3.79 4.22
C ILE A 193 37.42 4.27 3.39
N ALA A 194 38.03 3.39 2.59
CA ALA A 194 39.23 3.69 1.83
C ALA A 194 39.05 4.80 0.77
N ASP A 195 37.81 5.17 0.42
CA ASP A 195 37.40 6.22 -0.54
C ASP A 195 38.11 6.15 -1.93
N ASN A 196 38.83 5.06 -2.20
CA ASN A 196 39.63 4.84 -3.38
C ASN A 196 39.25 3.49 -4.01
N LEU A 197 38.80 3.54 -5.26
CA LEU A 197 38.39 2.36 -6.04
C LEU A 197 39.56 1.40 -6.31
N ASP A 198 40.80 1.89 -6.32
CA ASP A 198 42.01 1.10 -6.55
C ASP A 198 42.62 0.53 -5.26
N ALA A 199 41.98 0.74 -4.10
CA ALA A 199 42.48 0.25 -2.82
C ALA A 199 42.53 -1.29 -2.80
N LYS A 200 43.71 -1.84 -2.51
CA LYS A 200 43.91 -3.28 -2.33
C LYS A 200 43.87 -3.64 -0.85
N LEU A 201 42.96 -4.53 -0.48
CA LEU A 201 42.87 -5.09 0.86
C LEU A 201 43.59 -6.44 0.90
N THR A 202 44.55 -6.59 1.79
CA THR A 202 45.23 -7.85 2.08
C THR A 202 44.70 -8.42 3.41
N ILE A 203 44.36 -9.70 3.40
CA ILE A 203 43.92 -10.44 4.58
C ILE A 203 45.10 -11.29 5.04
N TYR A 204 45.50 -11.14 6.30
CA TYR A 204 46.48 -12.02 6.94
C TYR A 204 45.72 -13.02 7.81
N GLN A 205 46.02 -14.31 7.63
CA GLN A 205 45.48 -15.43 8.41
C GLN A 205 46.59 -16.04 9.26
#